data_AF-A0A9W8AKN6-F1
#
_entry.id   AF-A0A9W8AKN6-F1
#
_cell.length_a   1.000
_cell.length_b   1.000
_cell.length_c   1.000
_cell.angle_alpha   90.00
_cell.angle_beta   90.00
_cell.angle_gamma   90.00
#
_symmetry.space_group_name_H-M   'P 1'
#
loop_
_entity.id
_entity.type
_entity.pdbx_description
1 polymer ?
#
loop_
_entity_poly.entity_id
_entity_poly.type
_entity_poly.pdbx_seq_one_letter_code
_entity_poly.pdbx_strand_id
1 'polypeptide(L)'
;MHSVTLRRRAPSQVGSVHTIDLPTPSTPLPTNAPATSLYQRCLQLMDRLALVPGFAPFLEPKPRVNDSAIGEEATPDQAFPDSSPGQTAPESYLDPVQYLWGIFRDGYSLITIYNALRPETPIVCDLKPSMTEQKKEKVKIFNFIKAIKELDLMGDSQMLIVSDIFRDDTNAFIKILNIVTALLDRLEKEGRLLPAGPNVVRPSLRFSDDSDRKPENNREKVVAEILDTERKYVNDLITLQRYMQEIQSQHILPEETTRLMFANLSALLDFQQRFLIGIEGNARKAASEQQFGALFVKMESGFSVYEPYIANHKRASEIAQREAGTLAKLSNILDPTFQLQSLLIKPVQRICKYELLYRELIRFSDSDAPNYNDIQEGYEAAKRIANRTNETIRREENYHALKDLELRVLDWNKMDLAKFGELHLFDRFTMTTSDIVNELQFYLFDDSLICCKDVEPGKENRKSQKHQSQGSVGAGPESAEAAARRKKGTLLIKGR
;
A
#
# COMPACT_ATOMS: atom_id res chain seq x y z
N MET A 1 49.16 -33.22 1.51
CA MET A 1 48.02 -32.38 1.97
C MET A 1 47.92 -31.18 1.05
N HIS A 2 46.96 -31.15 0.12
CA HIS A 2 46.71 -29.96 -0.69
C HIS A 2 45.79 -29.05 0.13
N SER A 3 46.29 -27.88 0.52
CA SER A 3 45.50 -26.86 1.22
C SER A 3 44.51 -26.26 0.23
N VAL A 4 43.21 -26.48 0.43
CA VAL A 4 42.15 -25.81 -0.32
C VAL A 4 41.74 -24.59 0.49
N THR A 5 42.00 -23.40 -0.04
CA THR A 5 41.58 -22.15 0.60
C THR A 5 40.33 -21.64 -0.12
N LEU A 6 39.18 -21.80 0.53
CA LEU A 6 37.94 -21.12 0.12
C LEU A 6 37.98 -19.70 0.66
N ARG A 7 37.97 -18.71 -0.22
CA ARG A 7 37.79 -17.32 0.17
C ARG A 7 36.45 -16.84 -0.36
N ARG A 8 35.59 -16.38 0.56
CA ARG A 8 34.44 -15.57 0.17
C ARG A 8 35.00 -14.38 -0.61
N ARG A 9 34.47 -14.14 -1.80
CA ARG A 9 34.83 -12.93 -2.55
C ARG A 9 34.48 -11.77 -1.62
N ALA A 10 35.42 -10.86 -1.34
CA ALA A 10 35.01 -9.52 -0.91
C ALA A 10 34.02 -9.05 -1.99
N PRO A 11 32.84 -8.54 -1.63
CA PRO A 11 31.81 -8.25 -2.61
C PRO A 11 32.44 -7.40 -3.72
N SER A 12 32.62 -8.00 -4.90
CA SER A 12 32.50 -7.23 -6.13
C SER A 12 31.20 -6.45 -5.96
N GLN A 13 31.16 -5.18 -6.35
CA GLN A 13 29.99 -4.29 -6.18
C GLN A 13 28.74 -4.72 -6.97
N VAL A 14 28.49 -6.02 -7.08
CA VAL A 14 27.36 -6.72 -7.67
C VAL A 14 27.08 -7.90 -6.73
N GLY A 15 26.17 -7.71 -5.77
CA GLY A 15 25.77 -8.71 -4.78
C GLY A 15 26.19 -8.40 -3.35
N SER A 16 25.84 -7.21 -2.85
CA SER A 16 25.77 -6.98 -1.40
C SER A 16 24.60 -7.81 -0.85
N VAL A 17 24.84 -8.55 0.23
CA VAL A 17 23.76 -8.91 1.16
C VAL A 17 23.14 -7.58 1.58
N HIS A 18 22.01 -7.22 0.97
CA HIS A 18 21.24 -6.06 1.37
C HIS A 18 20.55 -6.38 2.70
N THR A 19 21.34 -6.41 3.78
CA THR A 19 20.86 -5.74 4.99
C THR A 19 20.47 -4.33 4.54
N ILE A 20 19.33 -3.82 4.98
CA ILE A 20 18.86 -2.49 4.63
C ILE A 20 19.92 -1.47 5.06
N ASP A 21 20.89 -1.20 4.20
CA ASP A 21 21.59 0.08 4.20
C ASP A 21 20.50 1.06 3.80
N LEU A 22 20.02 1.79 4.80
CA LEU A 22 19.09 2.89 4.61
C LEU A 22 19.59 3.73 3.44
N PRO A 23 18.83 3.86 2.33
CA PRO A 23 19.21 4.79 1.29
C PRO A 23 19.25 6.19 1.92
N THR A 24 20.32 6.90 1.60
CA THR A 24 20.55 8.31 1.95
C THR A 24 19.30 9.12 1.55
N PRO A 25 18.95 10.18 2.33
CA PRO A 25 17.72 10.93 2.11
C PRO A 25 17.66 11.44 0.67
N SER A 26 16.71 10.91 -0.10
CA SER A 26 16.40 11.38 -1.44
C SER A 26 15.88 12.81 -1.34
N THR A 27 16.51 13.70 -2.09
CA THR A 27 16.16 15.12 -2.19
C THR A 27 14.67 15.27 -2.48
N PRO A 28 13.92 16.12 -1.76
CA PRO A 28 12.50 16.29 -2.02
C PRO A 28 12.29 16.86 -3.42
N LEU A 29 11.64 16.08 -4.28
CA LEU A 29 11.06 16.58 -5.52
C LEU A 29 10.06 17.70 -5.20
N PRO A 30 10.06 18.81 -5.95
CA PRO A 30 9.11 19.90 -5.73
C PRO A 30 7.73 19.47 -6.24
N THR A 31 6.90 18.94 -5.34
CA THR A 31 5.48 18.73 -5.61
C THR A 31 4.74 20.05 -5.38
N ASN A 32 4.21 20.63 -6.47
CA ASN A 32 3.33 21.79 -6.42
C ASN A 32 2.12 21.50 -5.50
N ALA A 33 1.97 22.32 -4.46
CA ALA A 33 0.96 22.29 -3.39
C ALA A 33 0.93 21.00 -2.52
N PRO A 34 0.81 21.11 -1.19
CA PRO A 34 0.60 19.93 -0.35
C PRO A 34 -0.77 19.33 -0.70
N ALA A 35 -0.77 18.14 -1.28
CA ALA A 35 -2.01 17.43 -1.52
C ALA A 35 -2.68 17.14 -0.17
N THR A 36 -3.95 17.55 -0.06
CA THR A 36 -4.75 17.44 1.15
C THR A 36 -5.10 15.97 1.42
N SER A 37 -4.83 15.48 2.63
CA SER A 37 -5.16 14.09 3.01
C SER A 37 -6.67 13.85 2.97
N LEU A 38 -7.10 12.59 2.90
CA LEU A 38 -8.53 12.23 2.95
C LEU A 38 -9.20 12.78 4.22
N TYR A 39 -8.51 12.73 5.36
CA TYR A 39 -8.97 13.30 6.63
C TYR A 39 -9.19 14.81 6.52
N GLN A 40 -8.19 15.55 6.02
CA GLN A 40 -8.27 17.01 5.87
C GLN A 40 -9.35 17.42 4.86
N ARG A 41 -9.52 16.65 3.78
CA ARG A 41 -10.62 16.83 2.82
C ARG A 41 -11.98 16.68 3.50
N CYS A 42 -12.13 15.70 4.39
CA CYS A 42 -13.36 15.51 5.16
C CYS A 42 -13.65 16.70 6.07
N LEU A 43 -12.65 17.22 6.78
CA LEU A 43 -12.82 18.42 7.63
C LEU A 43 -13.29 19.64 6.83
N GLN A 44 -12.64 19.92 5.69
CA GLN A 44 -13.02 21.03 4.82
C GLN A 44 -14.44 20.84 4.26
N LEU A 45 -14.79 19.60 3.90
CA LEU A 45 -16.12 19.28 3.38
C LEU A 45 -17.21 19.47 4.43
N MET A 46 -16.94 19.10 5.70
CA MET A 46 -17.89 19.30 6.80
C MET A 46 -18.30 20.76 6.97
N ASP A 47 -17.33 21.68 6.90
CA ASP A 47 -17.62 23.10 7.03
C ASP A 47 -18.43 23.64 5.83
N ARG A 48 -18.13 23.17 4.61
CA ARG A 48 -18.93 23.51 3.42
C ARG A 48 -20.34 22.94 3.47
N LEU A 49 -20.49 21.72 3.97
CA LEU A 49 -21.79 21.06 4.14
C LEU A 49 -22.67 21.79 5.15
N ALA A 50 -22.10 22.39 6.18
CA ALA A 50 -22.85 23.22 7.13
C ALA A 50 -23.51 24.45 6.48
N LEU A 51 -22.99 24.90 5.33
CA LEU A 51 -23.56 26.00 4.55
C LEU A 51 -24.71 25.57 3.63
N VAL A 52 -24.99 24.28 3.49
CA VAL A 52 -26.10 23.78 2.67
C VAL A 52 -27.42 23.97 3.43
N PRO A 53 -28.43 24.63 2.84
CA PRO A 53 -29.73 24.80 3.49
C PRO A 53 -30.35 23.45 3.92
N GLY A 54 -30.67 23.32 5.21
CA GLY A 54 -31.28 22.09 5.76
C GLY A 54 -30.30 20.95 6.08
N PHE A 55 -28.99 21.13 5.87
CA PHE A 55 -27.99 20.09 6.13
C PHE A 55 -27.40 20.11 7.55
N ALA A 56 -27.46 21.26 8.24
CA ALA A 56 -26.90 21.40 9.59
C ALA A 56 -27.33 20.31 10.62
N PRO A 57 -28.59 19.82 10.65
CA PRO A 57 -29.01 18.77 11.58
C PRO A 57 -28.27 17.44 11.44
N PHE A 58 -27.77 17.10 10.24
CA PHE A 58 -26.97 15.87 10.04
C PHE A 58 -25.58 15.96 10.67
N LEU A 59 -25.06 17.18 10.84
CA LEU A 59 -23.74 17.47 11.40
C LEU A 59 -23.79 17.69 12.91
N GLU A 60 -24.94 17.48 13.57
CA GLU A 60 -25.03 17.53 15.03
C GLU A 60 -24.49 16.23 15.66
N PRO A 61 -23.86 16.30 16.85
CA PRO A 61 -23.42 15.10 17.54
C PRO A 61 -24.65 14.30 17.97
N LYS A 62 -24.74 13.03 17.55
CA LYS A 62 -25.79 12.14 18.07
C LYS A 62 -25.44 11.74 19.50
N PRO A 63 -26.38 11.78 20.47
CA PRO A 63 -26.09 11.42 21.85
C PRO A 63 -25.66 9.96 21.98
N ARG A 64 -24.73 9.69 22.92
CA ARG A 64 -24.26 8.34 23.25
C ARG A 64 -25.45 7.50 23.75
N VAL A 65 -25.75 6.41 23.07
CA VAL A 65 -26.65 5.37 23.61
C VAL A 65 -25.82 4.58 24.64
N ASN A 66 -25.76 5.04 25.89
CA ASN A 66 -25.51 4.20 27.09
C ASN A 66 -25.47 4.94 28.46
N ASP A 67 -25.76 6.23 28.57
CA ASP A 67 -25.84 6.89 29.90
C ASP A 67 -27.22 6.72 30.58
N SER A 68 -27.88 5.57 30.41
CA SER A 68 -29.20 5.31 31.02
C SER A 68 -29.39 3.85 31.44
N ALA A 69 -28.36 3.25 32.03
CA ALA A 69 -28.50 2.01 32.80
C ALA A 69 -27.38 1.90 33.85
N ILE A 70 -27.50 2.66 34.93
CA ILE A 70 -26.87 2.28 36.20
C ILE A 70 -27.81 1.25 36.83
N GLY A 71 -27.38 0.01 36.95
CA GLY A 71 -28.13 -1.03 37.64
C GLY A 71 -27.56 -2.44 37.44
N GLU A 72 -26.91 -2.94 38.49
CA GLU A 72 -26.73 -4.35 38.87
C GLU A 72 -25.44 -5.08 38.49
N GLU A 73 -24.91 -5.74 39.53
CA GLU A 73 -23.66 -6.46 39.67
C GLU A 73 -23.62 -7.78 38.87
N ALA A 74 -22.46 -8.18 38.36
CA ALA A 74 -22.17 -9.58 38.04
C ALA A 74 -20.66 -9.89 38.08
N THR A 75 -20.36 -11.03 38.70
CA THR A 75 -19.08 -11.60 39.15
C THR A 75 -18.14 -12.12 38.04
N PRO A 76 -16.84 -12.37 38.34
CA PRO A 76 -15.86 -12.82 37.35
C PRO A 76 -15.69 -14.36 37.39
N ASP A 77 -16.17 -15.05 36.35
CA ASP A 77 -15.59 -16.31 35.87
C ASP A 77 -16.37 -16.80 34.65
N GLN A 78 -15.75 -16.81 33.47
CA GLN A 78 -15.70 -17.97 32.58
C GLN A 78 -15.03 -17.62 31.23
N ALA A 79 -14.29 -18.62 30.77
CA ALA A 79 -13.40 -18.62 29.62
C ALA A 79 -14.10 -18.44 28.26
N PHE A 80 -13.29 -18.00 27.28
CA PHE A 80 -13.55 -17.96 25.84
C PHE A 80 -14.35 -19.18 25.32
N PRO A 81 -15.21 -18.95 24.31
CA PRO A 81 -14.80 -19.39 22.97
C PRO A 81 -15.22 -18.44 21.82
N ASP A 82 -14.33 -18.41 20.83
CA ASP A 82 -14.52 -18.31 19.38
C ASP A 82 -15.41 -17.24 18.69
N SER A 83 -14.74 -16.53 17.78
CA SER A 83 -15.21 -16.29 16.40
C SER A 83 -16.50 -15.50 16.18
N SER A 84 -16.41 -14.16 16.32
CA SER A 84 -17.20 -13.17 15.56
C SER A 84 -16.55 -11.77 15.71
N PRO A 85 -16.37 -10.98 14.63
CA PRO A 85 -15.90 -9.60 14.76
C PRO A 85 -17.10 -8.72 15.15
N GLY A 86 -17.45 -8.75 16.42
CA GLY A 86 -18.51 -7.96 17.03
C GLY A 86 -18.04 -7.33 18.32
N GLN A 87 -17.79 -6.02 18.25
CA GLN A 87 -17.85 -5.05 19.36
C GLN A 87 -17.00 -5.31 20.61
N THR A 88 -15.91 -4.55 20.74
CA THR A 88 -15.47 -3.99 22.04
C THR A 88 -14.74 -2.65 21.85
N ALA A 89 -15.44 -1.58 22.26
CA ALA A 89 -14.97 -0.29 22.82
C ALA A 89 -15.82 0.89 22.30
N PRO A 90 -16.41 1.72 23.17
CA PRO A 90 -17.20 2.88 22.77
C PRO A 90 -16.26 4.02 22.32
N GLU A 91 -15.94 4.09 21.01
CA GLU A 91 -15.14 5.16 20.41
C GLU A 91 -15.94 6.48 20.36
N SER A 92 -15.93 7.22 21.46
CA SER A 92 -16.32 8.62 21.46
C SER A 92 -15.14 9.50 21.05
N TYR A 93 -14.87 9.51 19.75
CA TYR A 93 -14.54 10.64 18.88
C TYR A 93 -14.36 9.99 17.52
N LEU A 94 -15.47 9.81 16.81
CA LEU A 94 -15.49 9.24 15.46
C LEU A 94 -14.46 9.97 14.62
N ASP A 95 -13.57 9.27 13.92
CA ASP A 95 -12.74 9.97 12.94
C ASP A 95 -13.65 10.68 11.90
N PRO A 96 -13.28 11.86 11.37
CA PRO A 96 -14.15 12.66 10.49
C PRO A 96 -14.52 11.92 9.20
N VAL A 97 -13.71 10.93 8.79
CA VAL A 97 -13.97 10.07 7.64
C VAL A 97 -15.17 9.17 7.93
N GLN A 98 -15.14 8.41 9.02
CA GLN A 98 -16.23 7.55 9.50
C GLN A 98 -17.47 8.37 9.85
N TYR A 99 -17.30 9.56 10.42
CA TYR A 99 -18.42 10.45 10.74
C TYR A 99 -19.18 10.86 9.47
N LEU A 100 -18.49 11.40 8.46
CA LEU A 100 -19.11 11.74 7.18
C LEU A 100 -19.64 10.51 6.43
N TRP A 101 -18.92 9.39 6.51
CA TRP A 101 -19.36 8.12 5.92
C TRP A 101 -20.69 7.64 6.51
N GLY A 102 -20.83 7.71 7.83
CA GLY A 102 -22.07 7.41 8.53
C GLY A 102 -23.21 8.33 8.16
N ILE A 103 -22.93 9.62 7.93
CA ILE A 103 -23.92 10.58 7.42
C ILE A 103 -24.39 10.17 6.02
N PHE A 104 -23.48 9.96 5.07
CA PHE A 104 -23.86 9.66 3.68
C PHE A 104 -24.57 8.31 3.51
N ARG A 105 -24.35 7.35 4.43
CA ARG A 105 -25.04 6.04 4.44
C ARG A 105 -26.56 6.16 4.68
N ASP A 106 -27.03 7.23 5.30
CA ASP A 106 -28.47 7.42 5.53
C ASP A 106 -29.28 7.69 4.24
N GLY A 107 -28.57 8.04 3.15
CA GLY A 107 -29.08 8.42 1.83
C GLY A 107 -29.87 9.74 1.79
N TYR A 108 -30.46 10.16 2.91
CA TYR A 108 -31.29 11.37 2.99
C TYR A 108 -30.43 12.64 3.05
N SER A 109 -29.25 12.57 3.66
CA SER A 109 -28.22 13.61 3.62
C SER A 109 -27.83 13.92 2.17
N LEU A 110 -27.53 12.91 1.36
CA LEU A 110 -27.18 13.06 -0.06
C LEU A 110 -28.33 13.67 -0.88
N ILE A 111 -29.56 13.24 -0.64
CA ILE A 111 -30.76 13.81 -1.27
C ILE A 111 -30.95 15.28 -0.87
N THR A 112 -30.68 15.64 0.38
CA THR A 112 -30.79 17.02 0.87
C THR A 112 -29.82 17.94 0.11
N ILE A 113 -28.58 17.49 -0.10
CA ILE A 113 -27.58 18.23 -0.90
C ILE A 113 -28.07 18.38 -2.34
N TYR A 114 -28.58 17.31 -2.96
CA TYR A 114 -29.08 17.37 -4.34
C TYR A 114 -30.30 18.29 -4.48
N ASN A 115 -31.28 18.19 -3.59
CA ASN A 115 -32.49 19.01 -3.63
C ASN A 115 -32.20 20.50 -3.37
N ALA A 116 -31.08 20.83 -2.70
CA ALA A 116 -30.62 22.22 -2.59
C ALA A 116 -30.25 22.84 -3.96
N LEU A 117 -29.92 22.01 -4.97
CA LEU A 117 -29.74 22.45 -6.36
C LEU A 117 -31.07 22.81 -7.05
N ARG A 118 -32.22 22.72 -6.37
CA ARG A 118 -33.57 22.97 -6.94
C ARG A 118 -33.70 22.43 -8.38
N PRO A 119 -33.48 21.13 -8.59
CA PRO A 119 -33.65 20.49 -9.90
C PRO A 119 -35.11 20.60 -10.36
N GLU A 120 -35.35 20.47 -11.67
CA GLU A 120 -36.72 20.47 -12.24
C GLU A 120 -37.60 19.39 -11.62
N THR A 121 -37.01 18.23 -11.32
CA THR A 121 -37.65 17.14 -10.58
C THR A 121 -36.88 16.86 -9.27
N PRO A 122 -37.33 17.40 -8.11
CA PRO A 122 -36.71 17.09 -6.83
C PRO A 122 -36.90 15.61 -6.47
N ILE A 123 -35.91 15.04 -5.78
CA ILE A 123 -36.00 13.67 -5.29
C ILE A 123 -36.92 13.66 -4.08
N VAL A 124 -38.12 13.10 -4.24
CA VAL A 124 -39.04 12.81 -3.15
C VAL A 124 -39.02 11.29 -2.91
N CYS A 125 -38.72 10.88 -1.68
CA CYS A 125 -38.69 9.47 -1.31
C CYS A 125 -39.98 9.09 -0.58
N ASP A 126 -40.99 8.65 -1.33
CA ASP A 126 -42.20 8.05 -0.76
C ASP A 126 -41.93 6.60 -0.34
N LEU A 127 -41.44 6.46 0.89
CA LEU A 127 -41.06 5.17 1.46
C LEU A 127 -42.28 4.49 2.08
N LYS A 128 -42.54 3.24 1.67
CA LYS A 128 -43.61 2.43 2.29
C LYS A 128 -43.27 2.17 3.76
N PRO A 129 -44.23 2.34 4.70
CA PRO A 129 -43.99 2.13 6.13
C PRO A 129 -43.61 0.69 6.49
N SER A 130 -43.94 -0.29 5.63
CA SER A 130 -43.63 -1.72 5.84
C SER A 130 -42.17 -2.11 5.54
N MET A 131 -41.35 -1.20 5.01
CA MET A 131 -39.96 -1.51 4.64
C MET A 131 -39.02 -1.43 5.86
N THR A 132 -38.02 -2.31 5.91
CA THR A 132 -36.92 -2.22 6.89
C THR A 132 -36.05 -0.99 6.60
N GLU A 133 -35.41 -0.43 7.64
CA GLU A 133 -34.56 0.77 7.50
C GLU A 133 -33.45 0.58 6.45
N GLN A 134 -32.78 -0.58 6.43
CA GLN A 134 -31.78 -0.91 5.41
C GLN A 134 -32.32 -0.88 3.97
N LYS A 135 -33.59 -1.29 3.76
CA LYS A 135 -34.21 -1.21 2.43
C LYS A 135 -34.55 0.24 2.08
N LYS A 136 -34.96 1.05 3.05
CA LYS A 136 -35.21 2.49 2.87
C LYS A 136 -33.93 3.24 2.50
N GLU A 137 -32.82 3.00 3.19
CA GLU A 137 -31.50 3.58 2.90
C GLU A 137 -31.06 3.27 1.47
N LYS A 138 -31.14 1.99 1.06
CA LYS A 138 -30.81 1.56 -0.31
C LYS A 138 -31.64 2.25 -1.39
N VAL A 139 -32.94 2.44 -1.15
CA VAL A 139 -33.83 3.14 -2.10
C VAL A 139 -33.48 4.62 -2.21
N LYS A 140 -33.21 5.30 -1.08
CA LYS A 140 -32.78 6.72 -1.07
C LYS A 140 -31.49 6.91 -1.87
N ILE A 141 -30.50 6.06 -1.59
CA ILE A 141 -29.22 6.04 -2.29
C ILE A 141 -29.40 5.78 -3.79
N PHE A 142 -30.23 4.81 -4.14
CA PHE A 142 -30.51 4.49 -5.54
C PHE A 142 -31.12 5.67 -6.30
N ASN A 143 -32.11 6.34 -5.70
CA ASN A 143 -32.73 7.53 -6.29
C ASN A 143 -31.73 8.68 -6.45
N PHE A 144 -30.86 8.89 -5.46
CA PHE A 144 -29.76 9.86 -5.56
C PHE A 144 -28.81 9.52 -6.71
N ILE A 145 -28.33 8.27 -6.81
CA ILE A 145 -27.44 7.84 -7.89
C ILE A 145 -28.08 8.06 -9.26
N LYS A 146 -29.37 7.74 -9.41
CA LYS A 146 -30.12 7.97 -10.66
C LYS A 146 -30.12 9.46 -11.04
N ALA A 147 -30.44 10.33 -10.09
CA ALA A 147 -30.52 11.76 -10.33
C ALA A 147 -29.16 12.41 -10.64
N ILE A 148 -28.07 11.90 -10.05
CA ILE A 148 -26.71 12.34 -10.37
C ILE A 148 -26.29 11.95 -11.78
N LYS A 149 -26.69 10.76 -12.25
CA LYS A 149 -26.44 10.34 -13.64
C LYS A 149 -27.15 11.21 -14.66
N GLU A 150 -28.36 11.68 -14.36
CA GLU A 150 -29.12 12.58 -15.23
C GLU A 150 -28.51 14.00 -15.29
N LEU A 151 -27.76 14.41 -14.27
CA LEU A 151 -27.16 15.73 -14.18
C LEU A 151 -25.83 15.84 -14.96
N ASP A 152 -25.34 14.73 -15.55
CA ASP A 152 -24.09 14.60 -16.32
C ASP A 152 -22.88 15.26 -15.64
N LEU A 153 -22.83 15.23 -14.30
CA LEU A 153 -21.76 15.86 -13.54
C LEU A 153 -20.41 15.15 -13.72
N MET A 154 -20.41 13.92 -14.23
CA MET A 154 -19.27 13.02 -14.20
C MET A 154 -19.20 12.22 -15.51
N GLY A 155 -18.02 12.12 -16.11
CA GLY A 155 -17.77 11.16 -17.20
C GLY A 155 -17.93 9.71 -16.74
N ASP A 156 -18.10 8.79 -17.70
CA ASP A 156 -18.45 7.37 -17.49
C ASP A 156 -17.60 6.61 -16.45
N SER A 157 -16.36 7.05 -16.20
CA SER A 157 -15.39 6.37 -15.33
C SER A 157 -15.65 6.51 -13.81
N GLN A 158 -16.65 7.28 -13.37
CA GLN A 158 -16.94 7.51 -11.94
C GLN A 158 -18.34 7.07 -11.48
N MET A 159 -18.97 6.11 -12.17
CA MET A 159 -20.28 5.62 -11.74
C MET A 159 -20.24 5.01 -10.33
N LEU A 160 -20.93 5.68 -9.40
CA LEU A 160 -21.22 5.15 -8.07
C LEU A 160 -22.37 4.14 -8.16
N ILE A 161 -22.22 2.98 -7.52
CA ILE A 161 -23.28 1.99 -7.38
C ILE A 161 -23.73 1.89 -5.91
N VAL A 162 -24.94 1.42 -5.68
CA VAL A 162 -25.52 1.35 -4.32
C VAL A 162 -24.61 0.56 -3.38
N SER A 163 -23.98 -0.52 -3.86
CA SER A 163 -23.07 -1.33 -3.04
C SER A 163 -21.81 -0.59 -2.62
N ASP A 164 -21.33 0.40 -3.39
CA ASP A 164 -20.10 1.13 -3.07
C ASP A 164 -20.24 1.90 -1.74
N ILE A 165 -21.40 2.45 -1.43
CA ILE A 165 -21.67 3.19 -0.17
C ILE A 165 -21.62 2.29 1.08
N PHE A 166 -21.93 1.00 0.91
CA PHE A 166 -21.97 0.04 2.01
C PHE A 166 -20.68 -0.79 2.15
N ARG A 167 -19.74 -0.67 1.20
CA ARG A 167 -18.43 -1.32 1.29
C ARG A 167 -17.56 -0.58 2.29
N ASP A 168 -16.75 -1.28 3.09
CA ASP A 168 -15.74 -0.62 3.92
C ASP A 168 -14.46 -0.46 3.11
N ASP A 169 -14.49 0.33 2.03
CA ASP A 169 -13.31 0.74 1.27
C ASP A 169 -13.22 2.25 1.03
N THR A 170 -11.98 2.76 1.04
CA THR A 170 -11.74 4.21 0.94
C THR A 170 -11.97 4.71 -0.49
N ASN A 171 -11.81 3.84 -1.48
CA ASN A 171 -12.04 4.17 -2.89
C ASN A 171 -13.49 4.56 -3.16
N ALA A 172 -14.46 3.78 -2.68
CA ALA A 172 -15.87 4.11 -2.76
C ALA A 172 -16.17 5.42 -2.04
N PHE A 173 -15.55 5.65 -0.88
CA PHE A 173 -15.71 6.92 -0.18
C PHE A 173 -15.18 8.12 -0.93
N ILE A 174 -14.01 8.00 -1.53
CA ILE A 174 -13.44 9.06 -2.35
C ILE A 174 -14.36 9.39 -3.53
N LYS A 175 -15.00 8.39 -4.16
CA LYS A 175 -16.00 8.65 -5.21
C LYS A 175 -17.17 9.49 -4.70
N ILE A 176 -17.73 9.14 -3.53
CA ILE A 176 -18.82 9.92 -2.92
C ILE A 176 -18.34 11.34 -2.62
N LEU A 177 -17.17 11.48 -2.00
CA LEU A 177 -16.61 12.80 -1.66
C LEU A 177 -16.42 13.66 -2.91
N ASN A 178 -15.95 13.08 -4.01
CA ASN A 178 -15.80 13.81 -5.28
C ASN A 178 -17.16 14.29 -5.81
N ILE A 179 -18.19 13.42 -5.79
CA ILE A 179 -19.56 13.79 -6.20
C ILE A 179 -20.09 14.92 -5.31
N VAL A 180 -19.99 14.76 -3.98
CA VAL A 180 -20.47 15.77 -3.02
C VAL A 180 -19.72 17.08 -3.19
N THR A 181 -18.40 17.04 -3.41
CA THR A 181 -17.58 18.24 -3.67
C THR A 181 -18.06 18.95 -4.95
N ALA A 182 -18.27 18.21 -6.05
CA ALA A 182 -18.76 18.79 -7.29
C ALA A 182 -20.16 19.41 -7.16
N LEU A 183 -21.06 18.79 -6.37
CA LEU A 183 -22.38 19.34 -6.05
C LEU A 183 -22.27 20.65 -5.26
N LEU A 184 -21.37 20.70 -4.27
CA LEU A 184 -21.12 21.92 -3.48
C LEU A 184 -20.52 23.04 -4.34
N ASP A 185 -19.57 22.72 -5.22
CA ASP A 185 -18.98 23.69 -6.15
C ASP A 185 -20.06 24.28 -7.07
N ARG A 186 -21.02 23.47 -7.51
CA ARG A 186 -22.17 23.93 -8.28
C ARG A 186 -23.11 24.81 -7.45
N LEU A 187 -23.44 24.41 -6.21
CA LEU A 187 -24.25 25.23 -5.30
C LEU A 187 -23.61 26.59 -5.03
N GLU A 188 -22.30 26.61 -4.86
CA GLU A 188 -21.51 27.83 -4.65
C GLU A 188 -21.54 28.73 -5.88
N LYS A 189 -21.32 28.18 -7.08
CA LYS A 189 -21.41 28.90 -8.36
C LYS A 189 -22.80 29.49 -8.61
N GLU A 190 -23.85 28.79 -8.18
CA GLU A 190 -25.24 29.24 -8.28
C GLU A 190 -25.66 30.17 -7.13
N GLY A 191 -24.77 30.47 -6.18
CA GLY A 191 -25.04 31.38 -5.05
C GLY A 191 -26.06 30.84 -4.04
N ARG A 192 -26.13 29.51 -3.88
CA ARG A 192 -27.17 28.82 -3.09
C ARG A 192 -26.70 28.31 -1.74
N LEU A 193 -25.41 28.45 -1.44
CA LEU A 193 -24.88 28.23 -0.11
C LEU A 193 -25.25 29.40 0.80
N LEU A 194 -25.46 29.10 2.08
CA LEU A 194 -25.66 30.13 3.10
C LEU A 194 -24.39 31.00 3.20
N PRO A 195 -24.55 32.32 3.42
CA PRO A 195 -23.41 33.22 3.49
C PRO A 195 -22.50 32.86 4.67
N ALA A 196 -21.20 32.82 4.42
CA ALA A 196 -20.19 32.57 5.45
C ALA A 196 -20.04 33.80 6.36
N GLY A 197 -20.96 34.01 7.29
CA GLY A 197 -20.90 35.07 8.30
C GLY A 197 -20.00 34.75 9.50
N PRO A 198 -19.76 35.71 10.41
CA PRO A 198 -18.91 35.51 11.59
C PRO A 198 -19.46 34.49 12.61
N ASN A 199 -20.75 34.15 12.56
CA ASN A 199 -21.40 33.16 13.43
C ASN A 199 -21.62 31.79 12.77
N VAL A 200 -20.90 31.48 11.68
CA VAL A 200 -21.01 30.18 11.02
C VAL A 200 -20.41 29.10 11.91
N VAL A 201 -21.23 28.09 12.24
CA VAL A 201 -20.79 26.88 12.92
C VAL A 201 -19.73 26.21 12.05
N ARG A 202 -18.57 25.88 12.63
CA ARG A 202 -17.52 25.08 12.00
C ARG A 202 -17.47 23.69 12.64
N PRO A 203 -18.23 22.71 12.13
CA PRO A 203 -18.25 21.36 12.69
C PRO A 203 -16.88 20.69 12.69
N SER A 204 -15.98 21.11 11.79
CA SER A 204 -14.60 20.61 11.72
C SER A 204 -13.81 20.83 13.01
N LEU A 205 -14.10 21.89 13.78
CA LEU A 205 -13.41 22.20 15.04
C LEU A 205 -13.57 21.11 16.09
N ARG A 206 -14.61 20.28 16.01
CA ARG A 206 -14.78 19.12 16.91
C ARG A 206 -13.70 18.04 16.73
N PHE A 207 -13.07 18.04 15.56
CA PHE A 207 -12.00 17.11 15.19
C PHE A 207 -10.66 17.82 15.05
N SER A 208 -10.66 19.15 15.19
CA SER A 208 -9.48 19.99 15.08
C SER A 208 -9.21 20.63 16.42
N ASP A 209 -8.55 19.88 17.29
CA ASP A 209 -7.79 20.52 18.36
C ASP A 209 -6.40 20.92 17.83
N ASP A 210 -5.70 21.75 18.62
CA ASP A 210 -4.45 22.53 18.47
C ASP A 210 -3.25 21.96 17.65
N SER A 211 -3.46 20.98 16.77
CA SER A 211 -2.51 20.28 15.90
C SER A 211 -1.82 21.14 14.83
N ASP A 212 -2.30 22.36 14.60
CA ASP A 212 -1.58 23.36 13.79
C ASP A 212 -0.57 24.16 14.64
N ARG A 213 -0.52 23.94 15.97
CA ARG A 213 0.51 24.51 16.83
C ARG A 213 1.86 23.92 16.48
N LYS A 214 2.89 24.76 16.50
CA LYS A 214 4.27 24.31 16.25
C LYS A 214 4.67 23.33 17.36
N PRO A 215 5.30 22.19 17.03
CA PRO A 215 5.76 21.24 18.05
C PRO A 215 6.78 21.89 18.97
N GLU A 216 6.53 21.84 20.28
CA GLU A 216 7.32 22.57 21.29
C GLU A 216 8.41 21.68 21.88
N ASN A 217 8.14 20.39 22.05
CA ASN A 217 9.07 19.42 22.61
C ASN A 217 9.53 18.39 21.56
N ASN A 218 10.57 17.61 21.88
CA ASN A 218 11.14 16.65 20.93
C ASN A 218 10.17 15.51 20.60
N ARG A 219 9.34 15.06 21.55
CA ARG A 219 8.33 14.02 21.29
C ARG A 219 7.30 14.49 20.26
N GLU A 220 6.82 15.71 20.39
CA GLU A 220 5.89 16.35 19.44
C GLU A 220 6.52 16.50 18.06
N LYS A 221 7.82 16.81 17.98
CA LYS A 221 8.54 16.82 16.69
C LYS A 221 8.56 15.46 16.02
N VAL A 222 8.76 14.38 16.78
CA VAL A 222 8.69 13.00 16.24
C VAL A 222 7.28 12.67 15.76
N VAL A 223 6.24 13.04 16.53
CA VAL A 223 4.84 12.84 16.13
C VAL A 223 4.52 13.62 14.85
N ALA A 224 4.98 14.87 14.76
CA ALA A 224 4.84 15.69 13.55
C ALA A 224 5.58 15.05 12.36
N GLU A 225 6.81 14.53 12.57
CA GLU A 225 7.55 13.82 11.53
C GLU A 225 6.82 12.56 11.05
N ILE A 226 6.32 11.73 11.97
CA ILE A 226 5.51 10.54 11.64
C ILE A 226 4.36 10.96 10.72
N LEU A 227 3.61 11.97 11.14
CA LEU A 227 2.43 12.45 10.43
C LEU A 227 2.76 13.05 9.06
N ASP A 228 3.71 13.98 9.00
CA ASP A 228 4.04 14.70 7.77
C ASP A 228 4.69 13.77 6.74
N THR A 229 5.57 12.87 7.19
CA THR A 229 6.16 11.86 6.30
C THR A 229 5.13 10.84 5.82
N GLU A 230 4.12 10.52 6.63
CA GLU A 230 3.01 9.63 6.25
C GLU A 230 2.09 10.28 5.22
N ARG A 231 1.70 11.54 5.43
CA ARG A 231 0.91 12.34 4.46
C ARG A 231 1.63 12.41 3.11
N LYS A 232 2.92 12.71 3.13
CA LYS A 232 3.74 12.77 1.93
C LYS A 232 3.79 11.42 1.21
N TYR A 233 4.00 10.33 1.96
CA TYR A 233 4.04 8.99 1.40
C TYR A 233 2.71 8.59 0.75
N VAL A 234 1.57 8.80 1.41
CA VAL A 234 0.26 8.51 0.83
C VAL A 234 0.02 9.37 -0.42
N ASN A 235 0.41 10.64 -0.41
CA ASN A 235 0.29 11.48 -1.61
C ASN A 235 1.15 10.98 -2.78
N ASP A 236 2.38 10.53 -2.49
CA ASP A 236 3.25 9.92 -3.50
C ASP A 236 2.59 8.68 -4.13
N LEU A 237 1.91 7.85 -3.31
CA LEU A 237 1.13 6.70 -3.79
C LEU A 237 -0.11 7.10 -4.61
N ILE A 238 -0.84 8.15 -4.20
CA ILE A 238 -1.97 8.69 -4.97
C ILE A 238 -1.50 9.18 -6.34
N THR A 239 -0.35 9.87 -6.39
CA THR A 239 0.25 10.34 -7.64
C THR A 239 0.62 9.16 -8.53
N LEU A 240 1.21 8.11 -7.97
CA LEU A 240 1.53 6.87 -8.68
C LEU A 240 0.28 6.15 -9.22
N GLN A 241 -0.80 6.10 -8.43
CA GLN A 241 -2.07 5.50 -8.86
C GLN A 241 -2.74 6.32 -9.98
N ARG A 242 -2.71 7.65 -9.89
CA ARG A 242 -3.20 8.53 -10.96
C ARG A 242 -2.43 8.28 -12.26
N TYR A 243 -1.11 8.17 -12.17
CA TYR A 243 -0.27 7.86 -13.32
C TYR A 243 -0.62 6.50 -13.95
N MET A 244 -0.87 5.46 -13.14
CA MET A 244 -1.39 4.17 -13.61
C MET A 244 -2.73 4.31 -14.35
N GLN A 245 -3.67 5.09 -13.81
CA GLN A 245 -4.99 5.31 -14.42
C GLN A 245 -4.90 6.05 -15.77
N GLU A 246 -3.97 7.00 -15.90
CA GLU A 246 -3.71 7.71 -17.16
C GLU A 246 -3.12 6.79 -18.23
N ILE A 247 -2.21 5.88 -17.85
CA ILE A 247 -1.71 4.84 -18.76
C ILE A 247 -2.85 3.98 -19.30
N GLN A 248 -3.79 3.59 -18.43
CA GLN A 248 -4.91 2.73 -18.78
C GLN A 248 -5.93 3.45 -19.68
N SER A 249 -6.34 4.66 -19.30
CA SER A 249 -7.37 5.43 -20.02
C SER A 249 -6.91 5.86 -21.42
N GLN A 250 -5.63 6.21 -21.57
CA GLN A 250 -5.05 6.59 -22.85
C GLN A 250 -4.50 5.39 -23.64
N HIS A 251 -4.66 4.16 -23.12
CA HIS A 251 -4.14 2.91 -23.70
C HIS A 251 -2.66 3.00 -24.11
N ILE A 252 -1.83 3.63 -23.26
CA ILE A 252 -0.40 3.88 -23.53
C ILE A 252 0.39 2.58 -23.48
N LEU A 253 0.04 1.68 -22.56
CA LEU A 253 0.61 0.34 -22.42
C LEU A 253 -0.50 -0.71 -22.46
N PRO A 254 -0.19 -1.96 -22.87
CA PRO A 254 -1.09 -3.07 -22.71
C PRO A 254 -1.51 -3.25 -21.24
N GLU A 255 -2.75 -3.69 -21.02
CA GLU A 255 -3.31 -3.87 -19.68
C GLU A 255 -2.45 -4.81 -18.83
N GLU A 256 -2.01 -5.93 -19.40
CA GLU A 256 -1.15 -6.89 -18.69
C GLU A 256 0.20 -6.29 -18.32
N THR A 257 0.82 -5.49 -19.19
CA THR A 257 2.08 -4.78 -18.88
C THR A 257 1.88 -3.77 -17.76
N THR A 258 0.77 -3.03 -17.78
CA THR A 258 0.41 -2.07 -16.74
C THR A 258 0.20 -2.78 -15.39
N ARG A 259 -0.55 -3.89 -15.39
CA ARG A 259 -0.81 -4.71 -14.21
C ARG A 259 0.49 -5.24 -13.61
N LEU A 260 1.42 -5.72 -14.44
CA LEU A 260 2.73 -6.19 -14.01
C LEU A 260 3.64 -5.06 -13.50
N MET A 261 3.48 -3.83 -13.98
CA MET A 261 4.27 -2.68 -13.54
C MET A 261 3.82 -2.15 -12.18
N PHE A 262 2.53 -2.15 -11.87
CA PHE A 262 1.99 -1.59 -10.63
C PHE A 262 1.52 -2.63 -9.60
N ALA A 263 1.49 -3.92 -9.96
CA ALA A 263 1.08 -5.02 -9.09
C ALA A 263 -0.24 -4.72 -8.35
N ASN A 264 -0.20 -4.77 -7.02
CA ASN A 264 -1.33 -4.53 -6.12
C ASN A 264 -1.35 -3.09 -5.55
N LEU A 265 -0.81 -2.10 -6.27
CA LEU A 265 -0.74 -0.69 -5.82
C LEU A 265 -2.07 -0.16 -5.27
N SER A 266 -3.20 -0.46 -5.91
CA SER A 266 -4.52 0.00 -5.44
C SER A 266 -4.88 -0.54 -4.04
N ALA A 267 -4.52 -1.79 -3.74
CA ALA A 267 -4.76 -2.38 -2.42
C ALA A 267 -3.80 -1.80 -1.37
N LEU A 268 -2.53 -1.60 -1.76
CA LEU A 268 -1.53 -0.93 -0.91
C LEU A 268 -1.96 0.49 -0.53
N LEU A 269 -2.42 1.28 -1.50
CA LEU A 269 -2.88 2.64 -1.28
C LEU A 269 -4.14 2.70 -0.41
N ASP A 270 -5.14 1.84 -0.66
CA ASP A 270 -6.35 1.78 0.18
C ASP A 270 -5.99 1.47 1.64
N PHE A 271 -5.11 0.50 1.89
CA PHE A 271 -4.60 0.22 3.22
C PHE A 271 -3.90 1.45 3.83
N GLN A 272 -3.01 2.09 3.07
CA GLN A 272 -2.23 3.21 3.59
C GLN A 272 -3.09 4.45 3.88
N GLN A 273 -4.14 4.68 3.11
CA GLN A 273 -5.11 5.75 3.40
C GLN A 273 -5.83 5.51 4.73
N ARG A 274 -6.28 4.28 5.00
CA ARG A 274 -6.88 3.91 6.30
C ARG A 274 -5.88 4.07 7.45
N PHE A 275 -4.64 3.64 7.23
CA PHE A 275 -3.59 3.80 8.22
C PHE A 275 -3.31 5.28 8.53
N LEU A 276 -3.19 6.13 7.50
CA LEU A 276 -3.01 7.58 7.66
C LEU A 276 -4.19 8.24 8.40
N ILE A 277 -5.43 7.83 8.14
CA ILE A 277 -6.61 8.32 8.90
C ILE A 277 -6.44 8.04 10.39
N GLY A 278 -5.99 6.82 10.74
CA GLY A 278 -5.69 6.45 12.11
C GLY A 278 -4.58 7.30 12.73
N ILE A 279 -3.48 7.52 11.99
CA ILE A 279 -2.35 8.35 12.42
C ILE A 279 -2.80 9.79 12.65
N GLU A 280 -3.60 10.37 11.75
CA GLU A 280 -4.14 11.72 11.86
C GLU A 280 -5.09 11.86 13.06
N GLY A 281 -5.96 10.89 13.28
CA GLY A 281 -6.85 10.87 14.45
C GLY A 281 -6.06 10.76 15.76
N ASN A 282 -4.99 9.97 15.78
CA ASN A 282 -4.17 9.78 16.98
C ASN A 282 -3.31 11.02 17.28
N ALA A 283 -2.63 11.58 16.27
CA ALA A 283 -1.76 12.74 16.42
C ALA A 283 -2.45 13.99 16.95
N ARG A 284 -3.78 14.10 16.77
CA ARG A 284 -4.61 15.20 17.27
C ARG A 284 -5.03 15.05 18.73
N LYS A 285 -4.88 13.86 19.33
CA LYS A 285 -5.16 13.64 20.76
C LYS A 285 -4.07 14.28 21.63
N ALA A 286 -4.43 14.57 22.87
CA ALA A 286 -3.46 14.97 23.89
C ALA A 286 -2.34 13.92 24.01
N ALA A 287 -1.12 14.34 24.33
CA ALA A 287 0.04 13.45 24.33
C ALA A 287 -0.12 12.21 25.22
N SER A 288 -0.87 12.32 26.33
CA SER A 288 -1.20 11.23 27.25
C SER A 288 -2.26 10.25 26.71
N GLU A 289 -3.07 10.66 25.75
CA GLU A 289 -4.15 9.89 25.13
C GLU A 289 -3.78 9.30 23.76
N GLN A 290 -2.59 9.66 23.26
CA GLN A 290 -2.04 9.10 22.04
C GLN A 290 -1.73 7.62 22.23
N GLN A 291 -2.26 6.80 21.33
CA GLN A 291 -2.12 5.34 21.30
C GLN A 291 -1.63 4.90 19.92
N PHE A 292 -0.40 5.31 19.58
CA PHE A 292 0.19 4.98 18.28
C PHE A 292 0.51 3.49 18.18
N GLY A 293 0.86 2.83 19.28
CA GLY A 293 1.16 1.40 19.30
C GLY A 293 -0.06 0.54 19.06
N ALA A 294 -1.15 0.79 19.79
CA ALA A 294 -2.42 0.08 19.60
C ALA A 294 -2.94 0.21 18.16
N LEU A 295 -2.81 1.39 17.55
CA LEU A 295 -3.14 1.58 16.12
C LEU A 295 -2.30 0.65 15.23
N PHE A 296 -0.99 0.59 15.45
CA PHE A 296 -0.08 -0.20 14.62
C PHE A 296 -0.31 -1.70 14.79
N VAL A 297 -0.51 -2.16 16.04
CA VAL A 297 -0.84 -3.55 16.37
C VAL A 297 -2.18 -3.95 15.73
N LYS A 298 -3.22 -3.11 15.85
CA LYS A 298 -4.54 -3.32 15.23
C LYS A 298 -4.43 -3.49 13.71
N MET A 299 -3.52 -2.77 13.07
CA MET A 299 -3.34 -2.75 11.62
C MET A 299 -2.23 -3.71 11.12
N GLU A 300 -1.58 -4.46 12.02
CA GLU A 300 -0.36 -5.25 11.73
C GLU A 300 -0.56 -6.30 10.63
N SER A 301 -1.72 -6.95 10.60
CA SER A 301 -2.06 -7.94 9.57
C SER A 301 -2.27 -7.31 8.19
N GLY A 302 -2.78 -6.07 8.15
CA GLY A 302 -3.02 -5.32 6.92
C GLY A 302 -1.74 -4.96 6.16
N PHE A 303 -0.59 -4.86 6.84
CA PHE A 303 0.71 -4.66 6.19
C PHE A 303 1.16 -5.80 5.27
N SER A 304 0.50 -6.96 5.31
CA SER A 304 0.74 -8.06 4.36
C SER A 304 0.58 -7.64 2.89
N VAL A 305 -0.17 -6.58 2.58
CA VAL A 305 -0.27 -6.03 1.22
C VAL A 305 1.07 -5.53 0.66
N TYR A 306 2.07 -5.28 1.50
CA TYR A 306 3.42 -4.92 1.06
C TYR A 306 4.16 -6.10 0.43
N GLU A 307 3.91 -7.33 0.87
CA GLU A 307 4.65 -8.53 0.43
C GLU A 307 4.61 -8.73 -1.09
N PRO A 308 3.44 -8.84 -1.75
CA PRO A 308 3.38 -8.98 -3.22
C PRO A 308 3.89 -7.74 -3.97
N TYR A 309 3.77 -6.54 -3.39
CA TYR A 309 4.28 -5.32 -4.01
C TYR A 309 5.82 -5.33 -4.06
N ILE A 310 6.44 -5.71 -2.94
CA ILE A 310 7.89 -5.75 -2.78
C ILE A 310 8.50 -6.87 -3.62
N ALA A 311 7.88 -8.06 -3.65
CA ALA A 311 8.30 -9.15 -4.53
C ALA A 311 8.30 -8.72 -6.01
N ASN A 312 7.32 -7.93 -6.44
CA ASN A 312 7.24 -7.45 -7.82
C ASN A 312 8.15 -6.23 -8.13
N HIS A 313 8.75 -5.58 -7.13
CA HIS A 313 9.42 -4.28 -7.31
C HIS A 313 10.51 -4.28 -8.40
N LYS A 314 11.35 -5.32 -8.44
CA LYS A 314 12.41 -5.45 -9.44
C LYS A 314 11.84 -5.51 -10.86
N ARG A 315 10.83 -6.36 -11.06
CA ARG A 315 10.13 -6.50 -12.34
C ARG A 315 9.45 -5.20 -12.76
N ALA A 316 8.80 -4.51 -11.82
CA ALA A 316 8.19 -3.21 -12.06
C ALA A 316 9.21 -2.17 -12.54
N SER A 317 10.39 -2.11 -11.88
CA SER A 317 11.47 -1.20 -12.24
C SER A 317 12.00 -1.48 -13.65
N GLU A 318 12.24 -2.75 -13.99
CA GLU A 318 12.70 -3.18 -15.32
C GLU A 318 11.69 -2.84 -16.42
N ILE A 319 10.39 -3.07 -16.19
CA ILE A 319 9.33 -2.70 -17.13
C ILE A 319 9.30 -1.18 -17.31
N ALA A 320 9.30 -0.41 -16.22
CA ALA A 320 9.26 1.05 -16.28
C ALA A 320 10.47 1.63 -17.03
N GLN A 321 11.67 1.06 -16.88
CA GLN A 321 12.86 1.46 -17.65
C GLN A 321 12.73 1.11 -19.13
N ARG A 322 12.28 -0.11 -19.45
CA ARG A 322 12.10 -0.58 -20.83
C ARG A 322 11.06 0.24 -21.58
N GLU A 323 9.96 0.57 -20.91
CA GLU A 323 8.83 1.32 -21.48
C GLU A 323 8.99 2.85 -21.37
N ALA A 324 10.14 3.35 -20.88
CA ALA A 324 10.35 4.78 -20.61
C ALA A 324 10.07 5.66 -21.85
N GLY A 325 10.43 5.20 -23.04
CA GLY A 325 10.14 5.91 -24.30
C GLY A 325 8.65 6.03 -24.60
N THR A 326 7.87 4.97 -24.35
CA THR A 326 6.41 4.95 -24.53
C THR A 326 5.72 5.82 -23.48
N LEU A 327 6.22 5.74 -22.24
CA LEU A 327 5.73 6.48 -21.08
C LEU A 327 6.04 7.99 -21.13
N ALA A 328 6.99 8.43 -21.97
CA ALA A 328 7.33 9.85 -22.14
C ALA A 328 6.15 10.73 -22.58
N LYS A 329 5.06 10.12 -23.09
CA LYS A 329 3.79 10.80 -23.38
C LYS A 329 3.12 11.39 -22.12
N LEU A 330 3.45 10.86 -20.94
CA LEU A 330 2.93 11.30 -19.64
C LEU A 330 3.97 12.07 -18.81
N SER A 331 5.05 12.58 -19.43
CA SER A 331 6.08 13.36 -18.75
C SER A 331 5.56 14.65 -18.09
N ASN A 332 4.37 15.12 -18.48
CA ASN A 332 3.66 16.21 -17.81
C ASN A 332 3.14 15.83 -16.41
N ILE A 333 2.99 14.54 -16.13
CA ILE A 333 2.55 14.00 -14.84
C ILE A 333 3.75 13.53 -14.02
N LEU A 334 4.55 12.63 -14.61
CA LEU A 334 5.76 12.10 -14.00
C LEU A 334 6.83 11.85 -15.06
N ASP A 335 8.06 12.24 -14.76
CA ASP A 335 9.21 11.81 -15.55
C ASP A 335 9.39 10.27 -15.41
N PRO A 336 9.31 9.50 -16.51
CA PRO A 336 9.33 8.04 -16.45
C PRO A 336 10.73 7.46 -16.16
N THR A 337 11.80 8.24 -16.36
CA THR A 337 13.18 7.77 -16.18
C THR A 337 13.63 7.91 -14.72
N PHE A 338 13.29 9.03 -14.08
CA PHE A 338 13.76 9.33 -12.72
C PHE A 338 12.63 9.35 -11.70
N GLN A 339 11.54 10.08 -11.97
CA GLN A 339 10.48 10.27 -10.97
C GLN A 339 9.70 8.98 -10.75
N LEU A 340 9.31 8.27 -11.80
CA LEU A 340 8.59 7.00 -11.68
C LEU A 340 9.39 5.96 -10.86
N GLN A 341 10.68 5.81 -11.14
CA GLN A 341 11.56 4.92 -10.37
C GLN A 341 11.65 5.34 -8.90
N SER A 342 11.77 6.65 -8.64
CA SER A 342 11.82 7.19 -7.29
C SER A 342 10.52 6.99 -6.49
N LEU A 343 9.37 6.89 -7.16
CA LEU A 343 8.09 6.58 -6.53
C LEU A 343 7.91 5.08 -6.30
N LEU A 344 8.28 4.23 -7.28
CA LEU A 344 8.11 2.78 -7.21
C LEU A 344 8.83 2.13 -6.02
N ILE A 345 9.98 2.69 -5.61
CA ILE A 345 10.78 2.20 -4.47
C ILE A 345 10.25 2.65 -3.09
N LYS A 346 9.37 3.66 -3.03
CA LYS A 346 8.93 4.25 -1.74
C LYS A 346 8.29 3.24 -0.78
N PRO A 347 7.44 2.29 -1.21
CA PRO A 347 6.89 1.29 -0.28
C PRO A 347 7.94 0.42 0.39
N VAL A 348 8.96 -0.01 -0.37
CA VAL A 348 10.11 -0.78 0.14
C VAL A 348 10.87 0.03 1.19
N GLN A 349 10.99 1.35 0.98
CA GLN A 349 11.67 2.24 1.92
C GLN A 349 10.83 2.52 3.15
N ARG A 350 9.53 2.84 2.98
CA ARG A 350 8.66 3.31 4.06
C ARG A 350 8.44 2.25 5.12
N ILE A 351 8.21 0.99 4.71
CA ILE A 351 7.97 -0.12 5.63
C ILE A 351 9.11 -0.31 6.64
N CYS A 352 10.35 0.00 6.24
CA CYS A 352 11.54 -0.07 7.08
C CYS A 352 11.70 1.14 8.02
N LYS A 353 11.01 2.26 7.76
CA LYS A 353 11.13 3.49 8.56
C LYS A 353 10.30 3.45 9.82
N TYR A 354 9.21 2.69 9.86
CA TYR A 354 8.34 2.64 11.04
C TYR A 354 9.10 2.24 12.31
N GLU A 355 9.94 1.20 12.24
CA GLU A 355 10.77 0.79 13.39
C GLU A 355 11.63 1.94 13.94
N LEU A 356 12.23 2.74 13.05
CA LEU A 356 13.10 3.86 13.42
C LEU A 356 12.30 4.98 14.09
N LEU A 357 11.11 5.28 13.54
CA LEU A 357 10.21 6.30 14.06
C LEU A 357 9.68 5.92 15.46
N TYR A 358 9.29 4.66 15.67
CA TYR A 358 8.87 4.17 16.99
C TYR A 358 10.02 4.19 17.99
N ARG A 359 11.23 3.80 17.58
CA ARG A 359 12.41 3.88 18.44
C ARG A 359 12.70 5.30 18.90
N GLU A 360 12.54 6.27 18.00
CA GLU A 360 12.71 7.68 18.32
C GLU A 360 11.57 8.22 19.21
N LEU A 361 10.34 7.77 18.98
CA LEU A 361 9.19 8.12 19.81
C LEU A 361 9.36 7.61 21.25
N ILE A 362 9.87 6.37 21.43
CA ILE A 362 10.23 5.81 22.74
C ILE A 362 11.31 6.67 23.40
N ARG A 363 12.38 7.01 22.67
CA ARG A 363 13.52 7.80 23.20
C ARG A 363 13.10 9.14 23.80
N PHE A 364 12.08 9.80 23.24
CA PHE A 364 11.60 11.10 23.70
C PHE A 364 10.31 11.05 24.51
N SER A 365 9.79 9.85 24.80
CA SER A 365 8.66 9.68 25.70
C SER A 365 9.14 9.43 27.14
N ASP A 366 8.40 9.95 28.11
CA ASP A 366 8.64 9.68 29.52
C ASP A 366 8.28 8.22 29.82
N SER A 367 9.15 7.49 30.52
CA SER A 367 8.92 6.09 30.90
C SER A 367 7.75 5.92 31.86
N ASP A 368 7.41 6.97 32.61
CA ASP A 368 6.27 6.98 33.54
C ASP A 368 4.97 7.44 32.85
N ALA A 369 5.01 7.78 31.55
CA ALA A 369 3.83 8.17 30.80
C ALA A 369 2.83 7.00 30.66
N PRO A 370 1.51 7.26 30.76
CA PRO A 370 0.49 6.21 30.71
C PRO A 370 0.49 5.40 29.40
N ASN A 371 0.99 5.98 28.31
CA ASN A 371 1.08 5.38 26.98
C ASN A 371 2.48 4.85 26.62
N TYR A 372 3.43 4.80 27.56
CA TYR A 372 4.78 4.32 27.25
C TYR A 372 4.79 2.85 26.80
N ASN A 373 4.04 1.98 27.49
CA ASN A 373 3.93 0.56 27.10
C ASN A 373 3.25 0.37 25.74
N ASP A 374 2.23 1.19 25.43
CA ASP A 374 1.59 1.20 24.11
C ASP A 374 2.63 1.42 23.00
N ILE A 375 3.48 2.45 23.13
CA ILE A 375 4.50 2.75 22.11
C ILE A 375 5.51 1.59 21.98
N GLN A 376 5.87 0.94 23.08
CA GLN A 376 6.77 -0.22 23.07
C GLN A 376 6.16 -1.42 22.31
N GLU A 377 4.87 -1.69 22.48
CA GLU A 377 4.16 -2.72 21.72
C GLU A 377 4.11 -2.40 20.22
N GLY A 378 3.91 -1.11 19.89
CA GLY A 378 3.99 -0.62 18.52
C GLY A 378 5.36 -0.85 17.87
N TYR A 379 6.44 -0.61 18.62
CA TYR A 379 7.80 -0.87 18.16
C TYR A 379 8.05 -2.36 17.85
N GLU A 380 7.59 -3.27 18.72
CA GLU A 380 7.74 -4.71 18.47
C GLU A 380 6.90 -5.17 17.27
N ALA A 381 5.71 -4.59 17.05
CA ALA A 381 4.94 -4.82 15.83
C ALA A 381 5.66 -4.33 14.57
N ALA A 382 6.28 -3.14 14.62
CA ALA A 382 7.10 -2.61 13.53
C ALA A 382 8.28 -3.53 13.18
N LYS A 383 8.97 -4.06 14.19
CA LYS A 383 10.04 -5.06 13.99
C LYS A 383 9.53 -6.34 13.32
N ARG A 384 8.39 -6.88 13.76
CA ARG A 384 7.79 -8.07 13.13
C ARG A 384 7.45 -7.82 11.66
N ILE A 385 6.92 -6.64 11.33
CA ILE A 385 6.61 -6.25 9.94
C ILE A 385 7.88 -6.11 9.09
N ALA A 386 8.91 -5.45 9.63
CA ALA A 386 10.20 -5.32 8.95
C ALA A 386 10.84 -6.69 8.68
N ASN A 387 10.80 -7.60 9.66
CA ASN A 387 11.30 -8.96 9.50
C ASN A 387 10.54 -9.77 8.44
N ARG A 388 9.20 -9.70 8.42
CA ARG A 388 8.37 -10.35 7.38
C ARG A 388 8.69 -9.82 5.99
N THR A 389 8.92 -8.52 5.88
CA THR A 389 9.30 -7.86 4.62
C THR A 389 10.66 -8.32 4.14
N ASN A 390 11.67 -8.32 5.03
CA ASN A 390 13.01 -8.77 4.71
C ASN A 390 13.02 -10.24 4.27
N GLU A 391 12.24 -11.07 4.94
CA GLU A 391 12.08 -12.48 4.55
C GLU A 391 11.42 -12.63 3.17
N THR A 392 10.45 -11.78 2.83
CA THR A 392 9.82 -11.79 1.50
C THR A 392 10.82 -11.43 0.40
N ILE A 393 11.67 -10.43 0.64
CA ILE A 393 12.75 -10.07 -0.29
C ILE A 393 13.71 -11.26 -0.48
N ARG A 394 14.14 -11.88 0.63
CA ARG A 394 15.02 -13.06 0.60
C ARG A 394 14.43 -14.21 -0.22
N ARG A 395 13.15 -14.52 -0.02
CA ARG A 395 12.46 -15.58 -0.79
C ARG A 395 12.40 -15.27 -2.28
N GLU A 396 12.15 -14.02 -2.66
CA GLU A 396 12.11 -13.62 -4.07
C GLU A 396 13.49 -13.71 -4.73
N GLU A 397 14.56 -13.31 -4.01
CA GLU A 397 15.93 -13.47 -4.48
C GLU A 397 16.30 -14.95 -4.68
N ASN A 398 15.92 -15.80 -3.73
CA ASN A 398 16.12 -17.25 -3.82
C ASN A 398 15.33 -17.85 -4.99
N TYR A 399 14.07 -17.43 -5.20
CA TYR A 399 13.27 -17.85 -6.34
C TYR A 399 13.95 -17.50 -7.68
N HIS A 400 14.46 -16.27 -7.80
CA HIS A 400 15.20 -15.86 -9.00
C HIS A 400 16.51 -16.63 -9.19
N ALA A 401 17.25 -16.90 -8.10
CA ALA A 401 18.46 -17.70 -8.15
C ALA A 401 18.18 -19.13 -8.61
N LEU A 402 17.07 -19.72 -8.14
CA LEU A 402 16.61 -21.05 -8.55
C LEU A 402 16.22 -21.07 -10.04
N LYS A 403 15.50 -20.05 -10.53
CA LYS A 403 15.16 -19.94 -11.95
C LYS A 403 16.38 -19.75 -12.85
N ASP A 404 17.38 -18.98 -12.41
CA ASP A 404 18.66 -18.84 -13.12
C ASP A 404 19.42 -20.18 -13.17
N LEU A 405 19.41 -20.93 -12.07
CA LEU A 405 20.00 -22.27 -11.98
C LEU A 405 19.31 -23.26 -12.94
N GLU A 406 17.97 -23.33 -12.90
CA GLU A 406 17.13 -24.14 -13.80
C GLU A 406 17.50 -23.93 -15.28
N LEU A 407 17.65 -22.68 -15.69
CA LEU A 407 17.96 -22.32 -17.07
C LEU A 407 19.41 -22.63 -17.46
N ARG A 408 20.36 -22.53 -16.53
CA ARG A 408 21.81 -22.60 -16.85
C ARG A 408 22.40 -24.01 -16.74
N VAL A 409 21.78 -24.92 -16.00
CA VAL A 409 22.23 -26.31 -15.91
C VAL A 409 21.82 -27.08 -17.17
N LEU A 410 22.80 -27.60 -17.92
CA LEU A 410 22.57 -28.35 -19.17
C LEU A 410 22.05 -29.77 -18.92
N ASP A 411 22.61 -30.45 -17.92
CA ASP A 411 22.24 -31.82 -17.56
C ASP A 411 22.00 -31.88 -16.05
N TRP A 412 20.75 -32.00 -15.67
CA TRP A 412 20.34 -32.21 -14.29
C TRP A 412 20.73 -33.60 -13.77
N ASN A 413 21.45 -34.44 -14.54
CA ASN A 413 21.87 -35.80 -14.14
C ASN A 413 20.69 -36.64 -13.62
N LYS A 414 19.49 -36.50 -14.21
CA LYS A 414 18.21 -37.10 -13.77
C LYS A 414 17.68 -36.61 -12.40
N MET A 415 18.08 -35.43 -11.96
CA MET A 415 17.60 -34.81 -10.72
C MET A 415 16.29 -34.05 -10.96
N ASP A 416 15.41 -34.12 -9.96
CA ASP A 416 14.15 -33.37 -9.94
C ASP A 416 14.30 -32.26 -8.89
N LEU A 417 14.29 -31.01 -9.35
CA LEU A 417 14.43 -29.82 -8.51
C LEU A 417 13.37 -29.74 -7.42
N ALA A 418 12.18 -30.27 -7.70
CA ALA A 418 11.08 -30.30 -6.74
C ALA A 418 11.40 -31.12 -5.48
N LYS A 419 12.39 -32.03 -5.54
CA LYS A 419 12.78 -32.89 -4.41
C LYS A 419 13.78 -32.25 -3.45
N PHE A 420 14.39 -31.11 -3.81
CA PHE A 420 15.36 -30.45 -2.92
C PHE A 420 14.68 -29.58 -1.86
N GLY A 421 13.40 -29.23 -2.05
CA GLY A 421 12.67 -28.36 -1.13
C GLY A 421 12.92 -26.88 -1.41
N GLU A 422 12.74 -26.04 -0.39
CA GLU A 422 12.92 -24.59 -0.51
C GLU A 422 14.41 -24.21 -0.54
N LEU A 423 14.78 -23.27 -1.41
CA LEU A 423 16.12 -22.70 -1.42
C LEU A 423 16.22 -21.66 -0.29
N HIS A 424 17.13 -21.89 0.66
CA HIS A 424 17.36 -21.00 1.80
C HIS A 424 18.45 -19.97 1.54
N LEU A 425 19.50 -20.35 0.81
CA LEU A 425 20.65 -19.50 0.57
C LEU A 425 21.30 -19.78 -0.79
N PHE A 426 21.68 -18.70 -1.45
CA PHE A 426 22.53 -18.71 -2.64
C PHE A 426 23.71 -17.73 -2.44
N ASP A 427 24.94 -18.19 -2.65
CA ASP A 427 26.14 -17.33 -2.63
C ASP A 427 27.22 -17.86 -3.60
N ARG A 428 28.16 -16.99 -3.98
CA ARG A 428 29.26 -17.29 -4.91
C ARG A 428 30.61 -17.20 -4.19
N PHE A 429 31.43 -18.23 -4.37
CA PHE A 429 32.75 -18.34 -3.76
C PHE A 429 33.83 -18.51 -4.82
N THR A 430 34.97 -17.85 -4.60
CA THR A 430 36.16 -18.07 -5.42
C THR A 430 37.04 -19.10 -4.75
N MET A 431 37.32 -20.20 -5.44
CA MET A 431 38.22 -21.26 -4.99
C MET A 431 39.49 -21.25 -5.84
N THR A 432 40.63 -21.03 -5.21
CA THR A 432 41.94 -21.10 -5.88
C THR A 432 42.53 -22.48 -5.64
N THR A 433 42.84 -23.22 -6.71
CA THR A 433 43.56 -24.50 -6.64
C THR A 433 44.65 -24.48 -7.69
N SER A 434 45.91 -24.63 -7.25
CA SER A 434 47.08 -24.70 -8.14
C SER A 434 47.12 -23.54 -9.16
N ASP A 435 47.03 -22.31 -8.66
CA ASP A 435 47.01 -21.04 -9.43
C ASP A 435 45.81 -20.80 -10.37
N ILE A 436 44.83 -21.71 -10.39
CA ILE A 436 43.56 -21.53 -11.12
C ILE A 436 42.49 -21.02 -10.15
N VAL A 437 41.98 -19.82 -10.39
CA VAL A 437 40.83 -19.25 -9.68
C VAL A 437 39.54 -19.70 -10.36
N ASN A 438 38.74 -20.50 -9.66
CA ASN A 438 37.42 -20.94 -10.14
C ASN A 438 36.32 -20.27 -9.33
N GLU A 439 35.28 -19.79 -10.01
CA GLU A 439 34.06 -19.31 -9.36
C GLU A 439 33.09 -20.50 -9.19
N LEU A 440 32.74 -20.77 -7.93
CA LEU A 440 31.78 -21.79 -7.52
C LEU A 440 30.53 -21.11 -6.99
N GLN A 441 29.38 -21.62 -7.36
CA GLN A 441 28.07 -21.15 -6.91
C GLN A 441 27.45 -22.22 -6.01
N PHE A 442 27.00 -21.84 -4.83
CA PHE A 442 26.42 -22.77 -3.85
C PHE A 442 24.95 -22.44 -3.62
N TYR A 443 24.13 -23.47 -3.61
CA TYR A 443 22.68 -23.40 -3.41
C TYR A 443 22.29 -24.33 -2.27
N LEU A 444 21.92 -23.76 -1.13
CA LEU A 444 21.53 -24.49 0.07
C LEU A 444 20.01 -24.62 0.12
N PHE A 445 19.54 -25.86 0.07
CA PHE A 445 18.15 -26.26 0.22
C PHE A 445 17.89 -26.91 1.58
N ASP A 446 16.65 -27.32 1.87
CA ASP A 446 16.24 -28.00 3.11
C ASP A 446 17.20 -29.14 3.51
N ASP A 447 17.45 -30.07 2.58
CA ASP A 447 18.23 -31.30 2.84
C ASP A 447 19.41 -31.47 1.87
N SER A 448 19.85 -30.42 1.17
CA SER A 448 20.86 -30.55 0.10
C SER A 448 21.65 -29.27 -0.17
N LEU A 449 22.91 -29.42 -0.57
CA LEU A 449 23.76 -28.31 -1.00
C LEU A 449 24.26 -28.56 -2.43
N ILE A 450 23.74 -27.82 -3.40
CA ILE A 450 24.20 -27.96 -4.79
C ILE A 450 25.38 -27.02 -5.03
N CYS A 451 26.51 -27.59 -5.47
CA CYS A 451 27.68 -26.82 -5.90
C CYS A 451 27.76 -26.83 -7.43
N CYS A 452 27.73 -25.64 -8.04
CA CYS A 452 27.84 -25.44 -9.47
C CYS A 452 29.13 -24.70 -9.83
N LYS A 453 29.71 -25.03 -10.99
CA LYS A 453 30.84 -24.30 -11.57
C LYS A 453 30.44 -23.74 -12.93
N ASP A 454 30.82 -22.49 -13.19
CA ASP A 454 30.66 -21.89 -14.51
C ASP A 454 31.60 -22.55 -15.54
N VAL A 455 31.03 -22.90 -16.69
CA VAL A 455 31.75 -23.44 -17.85
C VAL A 455 31.77 -22.36 -18.93
N GLU A 456 32.98 -21.90 -19.28
CA GLU A 456 33.13 -20.96 -20.40
C GLU A 456 32.64 -21.60 -21.70
N PRO A 457 31.91 -20.85 -22.55
CA PRO A 457 31.46 -21.34 -23.85
C PRO A 457 32.65 -21.50 -24.80
N GLY A 458 33.31 -22.67 -24.74
CA GLY A 458 34.46 -22.97 -25.60
C GLY A 458 35.21 -24.28 -25.36
N LYS A 459 34.94 -25.04 -24.29
CA LYS A 459 35.76 -26.23 -23.96
C LYS A 459 35.09 -27.60 -23.98
N GLU A 460 33.81 -27.71 -24.37
CA GLU A 460 33.15 -29.04 -24.45
C GLU A 460 32.99 -29.64 -25.85
N ASN A 461 33.40 -28.96 -26.93
CA ASN A 461 33.22 -29.50 -28.29
C ASN A 461 34.34 -30.44 -28.80
N ARG A 462 34.98 -31.24 -27.94
CA ARG A 462 36.01 -32.20 -28.40
C ARG A 462 35.87 -33.65 -27.98
N LYS A 463 34.84 -34.04 -27.21
CA LYS A 463 34.68 -35.46 -26.82
C LYS A 463 33.36 -36.13 -27.19
N SER A 464 32.40 -35.43 -27.80
CA SER A 464 31.07 -36.00 -28.08
C SER A 464 30.59 -35.82 -29.53
N GLN A 465 31.50 -35.73 -30.51
CA GLN A 465 31.15 -35.87 -31.94
C GLN A 465 31.87 -37.08 -32.54
N LYS A 466 31.42 -38.27 -32.13
CA LYS A 466 31.56 -39.50 -32.92
C LYS A 466 30.36 -40.39 -32.60
N HIS A 467 29.17 -39.94 -32.99
CA HIS A 467 28.14 -40.74 -33.65
C HIS A 467 26.87 -39.92 -33.87
N GLN A 468 26.28 -40.12 -35.04
CA GLN A 468 24.99 -39.62 -35.54
C GLN A 468 25.01 -38.31 -36.34
N SER A 469 25.39 -38.49 -37.61
CA SER A 469 24.79 -37.80 -38.74
C SER A 469 23.35 -38.28 -38.98
N GLN A 470 22.44 -37.33 -39.20
CA GLN A 470 21.20 -37.35 -40.00
C GLN A 470 19.95 -36.90 -39.22
N GLY A 471 19.27 -35.89 -39.77
CA GLY A 471 17.91 -35.51 -39.38
C GLY A 471 17.71 -34.02 -39.14
N SER A 472 17.45 -33.27 -40.22
CA SER A 472 16.81 -31.96 -40.16
C SER A 472 15.36 -32.09 -39.66
N VAL A 473 14.88 -31.14 -38.83
CA VAL A 473 13.55 -30.47 -38.89
C VAL A 473 13.25 -29.76 -37.55
N GLY A 474 12.73 -28.53 -37.63
CA GLY A 474 11.79 -27.98 -36.64
C GLY A 474 12.34 -26.94 -35.66
N ALA A 475 12.29 -25.66 -36.02
CA ALA A 475 12.48 -24.55 -35.08
C ALA A 475 11.24 -24.42 -34.17
N GLY A 476 11.32 -25.00 -32.98
CA GLY A 476 10.39 -24.81 -31.86
C GLY A 476 10.89 -23.77 -30.85
N PRO A 477 10.21 -23.61 -29.69
CA PRO A 477 10.41 -22.51 -28.73
C PRO A 477 11.77 -22.45 -28.01
N GLU A 478 12.71 -23.33 -28.39
CA GLU A 478 14.10 -23.38 -27.89
C GLU A 478 14.94 -22.12 -28.17
N SER A 479 14.47 -21.20 -29.03
CA SER A 479 15.27 -20.02 -29.41
C SER A 479 15.42 -18.98 -28.29
N ALA A 480 14.49 -18.92 -27.33
CA ALA A 480 14.53 -17.96 -26.23
C ALA A 480 15.44 -18.43 -25.08
N GLU A 481 15.34 -19.72 -24.71
CA GLU A 481 16.18 -20.34 -23.67
C GLU A 481 17.64 -20.46 -24.12
N ALA A 482 17.88 -20.81 -25.39
CA ALA A 482 19.23 -20.85 -25.95
C ALA A 482 19.88 -19.44 -26.01
N ALA A 483 19.07 -18.39 -26.26
CA ALA A 483 19.54 -17.01 -26.24
C ALA A 483 19.88 -16.51 -24.82
N ALA A 484 19.11 -16.92 -23.81
CA ALA A 484 19.39 -16.63 -22.40
C ALA A 484 20.67 -17.32 -21.91
N ARG A 485 20.88 -18.60 -22.29
CA ARG A 485 22.10 -19.38 -22.00
C ARG A 485 23.36 -18.73 -22.59
N ARG A 486 23.28 -18.19 -23.81
CA ARG A 486 24.40 -17.52 -24.48
C ARG A 486 24.88 -16.23 -23.78
N LYS A 487 24.04 -15.54 -23.00
CA LYS A 487 24.41 -14.29 -22.31
C LYS A 487 25.09 -14.49 -20.95
N LYS A 488 24.84 -15.61 -20.25
CA LYS A 488 25.29 -15.83 -18.86
C LYS A 488 26.18 -17.05 -18.63
N GLY A 489 26.40 -17.89 -19.65
CA GLY A 489 27.22 -19.11 -19.51
C GLY A 489 26.48 -20.27 -18.83
N THR A 490 27.00 -21.48 -19.04
CA THR A 490 26.42 -22.74 -18.55
C THR A 490 26.98 -23.11 -17.18
N LEU A 491 26.13 -23.66 -16.31
CA LEU A 491 26.54 -24.24 -15.03
C LEU A 491 26.66 -25.76 -15.11
N LEU A 492 27.72 -26.30 -14.51
CA LEU A 492 27.94 -27.73 -14.36
C LEU A 492 27.99 -28.11 -12.88
N ILE A 493 27.15 -29.07 -12.49
CA ILE A 493 27.05 -29.55 -11.11
C ILE A 493 28.32 -30.31 -10.75
N LYS A 494 28.99 -29.88 -9.67
CA LYS A 494 30.26 -30.44 -9.16
C LYS A 494 30.08 -31.36 -7.95
N GLY A 495 29.00 -31.23 -7.19
CA GLY A 495 28.73 -32.04 -6.00
C GLY A 495 27.39 -31.71 -5.32
N ARG A 496 26.95 -32.60 -4.42
CA ARG A 496 25.79 -32.49 -3.52
C ARG A 496 26.25 -32.57 -2.07
#